data_AF-A0A6A5A1S3-F1
#
_entry.id   AF-A0A6A5A1S3-F1
#
_cell.length_a   1.000
_cell.length_b   1.000
_cell.length_c   1.000
_cell.angle_alpha   90.00
_cell.angle_beta   90.00
_cell.angle_gamma   90.00
#
_symmetry.space_group_name_H-M   'P 1'
#
loop_
_entity.id
_entity.type
_entity.pdbx_description
1 polymer ?
#
loop_
_entity_poly.entity_id
_entity_poly.type
_entity_poly.pdbx_seq_one_letter_code
_entity_poly.pdbx_strand_id
1 'polypeptide(L)'
;MHALISGAGVVGAILAHTLEVKLGATVDVIDRYPTNATGGYAFLLLANGVQGLKQLGLWDAVAPICVRIDHVSFFSAASGGLLGDDKLAPDTYIVSRGPFLDAILSQRRHSIRKATLALTAAKDAESSPSDHVPPS
;
A
#
# COMPACT_ATOMS: atom_id res chain seq x y z
N MET A 1 20.72 11.98 -5.35
CA MET A 1 20.27 11.50 -4.03
C MET A 1 19.79 10.07 -4.18
N HIS A 2 20.07 9.20 -3.20
CA HIS A 2 19.56 7.82 -3.17
C HIS A 2 18.74 7.61 -1.90
N ALA A 3 17.53 7.06 -2.02
CA ALA A 3 16.67 6.70 -0.90
C ALA A 3 16.32 5.20 -0.92
N LEU A 4 16.19 4.62 0.26
CA LEU A 4 15.70 3.27 0.46
C LEU A 4 14.36 3.33 1.20
N ILE A 5 13.34 2.63 0.68
CA ILE A 5 12.02 2.52 1.30
C ILE A 5 11.78 1.07 1.68
N SER A 6 11.41 0.85 2.95
CA SER A 6 10.91 -0.43 3.43
C SER A 6 9.38 -0.47 3.37
N GLY A 7 8.84 -1.29 2.47
CA GLY A 7 7.42 -1.48 2.21
C GLY A 7 6.98 -0.96 0.84
N ALA A 8 6.48 -1.86 -0.02
CA ALA A 8 5.91 -1.58 -1.33
C ALA A 8 4.36 -1.49 -1.31
N GLY A 9 3.79 -1.14 -0.15
CA GLY A 9 2.37 -0.82 -0.02
C GLY A 9 2.00 0.54 -0.63
N VAL A 10 0.75 0.96 -0.42
CA VAL A 10 0.19 2.20 -1.00
C VAL A 10 1.08 3.41 -0.73
N VAL A 11 1.42 3.64 0.54
CA VAL A 11 2.23 4.80 0.94
C VAL A 11 3.65 4.70 0.39
N GLY A 12 4.27 3.51 0.43
CA GLY A 12 5.63 3.31 -0.07
C GLY A 12 5.75 3.56 -1.57
N ALA A 13 4.77 3.10 -2.36
CA ALA A 13 4.70 3.35 -3.79
C ALA A 13 4.53 4.85 -4.11
N ILE A 14 3.63 5.54 -3.39
CA ILE A 14 3.40 6.98 -3.55
C ILE A 14 4.65 7.79 -3.15
N LEU A 15 5.29 7.44 -2.03
CA LEU A 15 6.50 8.11 -1.56
C LEU A 15 7.64 7.91 -2.56
N ALA A 16 7.83 6.69 -3.06
CA ALA A 16 8.86 6.40 -4.07
C ALA A 16 8.66 7.26 -5.32
N HIS A 17 7.46 7.28 -5.88
CA HIS A 17 7.12 8.13 -7.03
C HIS A 17 7.37 9.61 -6.73
N THR A 18 6.96 10.08 -5.55
CA THR A 18 7.13 11.48 -5.16
C THR A 18 8.61 11.87 -5.11
N LEU A 19 9.46 11.05 -4.50
CA LEU A 19 10.91 11.31 -4.42
C LEU A 19 11.57 11.28 -5.80
N GLU A 20 11.17 10.34 -6.67
CA GLU A 20 11.68 10.25 -8.04
C GLU A 20 11.29 11.47 -8.88
N VAL A 21 10.02 11.85 -8.86
CA VAL A 21 9.48 12.90 -9.73
C VAL A 21 9.80 14.30 -9.21
N LYS A 22 9.67 14.54 -7.91
CA LYS A 22 9.87 15.88 -7.33
C LYS A 22 11.33 16.18 -7.03
N LEU A 23 12.15 15.18 -6.67
CA LEU A 23 13.54 15.39 -6.24
C LEU A 23 14.57 14.76 -7.18
N GLY A 24 14.15 14.03 -8.22
CA GLY A 24 15.09 13.32 -9.11
C GLY A 24 15.90 12.25 -8.39
N ALA A 25 15.41 11.72 -7.26
CA ALA A 25 16.10 10.71 -6.49
C ALA A 25 16.08 9.35 -7.21
N THR A 26 17.14 8.57 -7.02
CA THR A 26 17.07 7.11 -7.22
C THR A 26 16.42 6.51 -5.98
N VAL A 27 15.45 5.60 -6.15
CA VAL A 27 14.71 5.03 -5.02
C VAL A 27 14.61 3.51 -5.13
N ASP A 28 15.26 2.82 -4.22
CA ASP A 28 15.08 1.39 -4.01
C ASP A 28 13.92 1.14 -3.05
N VAL A 29 12.99 0.24 -3.44
CA VAL A 29 11.87 -0.17 -2.59
C VAL A 29 12.00 -1.65 -2.29
N ILE A 30 12.13 -1.98 -1.02
CA ILE A 30 12.24 -3.35 -0.54
C ILE A 30 10.92 -3.73 0.14
N ASP A 31 10.38 -4.89 -0.19
CA ASP A 31 9.22 -5.47 0.49
C ASP A 31 9.50 -6.95 0.76
N ARG A 32 8.96 -7.46 1.87
CA ARG A 32 9.09 -8.89 2.23
C ARG A 32 8.30 -9.80 1.29
N TYR A 33 7.29 -9.27 0.59
CA TYR A 33 6.45 -10.03 -0.31
C TYR A 33 6.84 -9.83 -1.77
N PRO A 34 7.00 -10.93 -2.55
CA PRO A 34 7.44 -10.87 -3.95
C PRO A 34 6.36 -10.37 -4.90
N THR A 35 5.10 -10.32 -4.49
CA THR A 35 3.97 -9.79 -5.26
C THR A 35 3.20 -8.80 -4.39
N ASN A 36 2.48 -7.87 -5.02
CA ASN A 36 1.49 -7.07 -4.29
C ASN A 36 0.58 -8.09 -3.61
N ALA A 37 0.65 -8.18 -2.27
CA ALA A 37 -0.15 -9.14 -1.54
C ALA A 37 -1.59 -9.00 -2.02
N THR A 38 -2.14 -10.06 -2.59
CA THR A 38 -3.50 -10.11 -3.15
C THR A 38 -4.58 -10.02 -2.07
N GLY A 39 -4.17 -9.88 -0.81
CA GLY A 39 -5.03 -9.60 0.32
C GLY A 39 -5.41 -8.12 0.43
N GLY A 40 -6.69 -7.89 0.73
CA GLY A 40 -7.32 -6.58 0.83
C GLY A 40 -8.37 -6.40 -0.25
N TYR A 41 -9.57 -5.98 0.15
CA TYR A 41 -10.67 -5.69 -0.76
C TYR A 41 -10.44 -4.32 -1.42
N ALA A 42 -11.34 -3.39 -1.14
CA ALA A 42 -11.24 -2.01 -1.53
C ALA A 42 -11.12 -1.13 -0.28
N PHE A 43 -10.58 0.07 -0.46
CA PHE A 43 -10.53 1.08 0.58
C PHE A 43 -11.25 2.35 0.14
N LEU A 44 -11.73 3.11 1.12
CA LEU A 44 -12.28 4.43 0.89
C LEU A 44 -11.15 5.42 0.63
N LEU A 45 -11.22 6.09 -0.51
CA LEU A 45 -10.39 7.21 -0.87
C LEU A 45 -11.22 8.48 -0.67
N LEU A 46 -10.93 9.19 0.42
CA LEU A 46 -11.61 10.43 0.78
C LEU A 46 -11.03 11.62 0.02
N ALA A 47 -11.74 12.75 0.08
CA ALA A 47 -11.41 13.97 -0.65
C ALA A 47 -9.96 14.44 -0.44
N ASN A 48 -9.43 14.37 0.78
CA ASN A 48 -8.03 14.72 1.06
C ASN A 48 -7.03 13.80 0.34
N GLY A 49 -7.34 12.50 0.25
CA GLY A 49 -6.56 11.54 -0.52
C GLY A 49 -6.59 11.84 -2.02
N VAL A 50 -7.78 12.16 -2.57
CA VAL A 50 -7.94 12.58 -3.97
C VAL A 50 -7.11 13.83 -4.27
N GLN A 51 -7.17 14.85 -3.41
CA GLN A 51 -6.38 16.07 -3.58
C GLN A 51 -4.88 15.80 -3.51
N GLY A 52 -4.43 14.93 -2.60
CA GLY A 52 -3.04 14.51 -2.55
C GLY A 52 -2.58 13.85 -3.86
N LEU A 53 -3.39 12.95 -4.42
CA LEU A 53 -3.07 12.31 -5.70
C LEU A 53 -3.03 13.30 -6.87
N LYS A 54 -3.93 14.29 -6.89
CA LYS A 54 -3.92 15.37 -7.89
C LYS A 54 -2.63 16.20 -7.82
N GLN A 55 -2.20 16.59 -6.62
CA GLN A 55 -0.95 17.35 -6.42
C GLN A 55 0.32 16.58 -6.81
N LEU A 56 0.25 15.25 -6.73
CA LEU A 56 1.32 14.35 -7.12
C LEU A 56 1.27 13.94 -8.60
N GLY A 57 0.24 14.35 -9.36
CA GLY A 57 0.08 13.94 -10.76
C GLY A 57 -0.28 12.47 -10.95
N LEU A 58 -0.77 11.81 -9.90
CA LEU A 58 -1.13 10.39 -9.89
C LEU A 58 -2.63 10.17 -10.14
N TRP A 59 -3.44 11.23 -10.03
CA TRP A 59 -4.89 11.12 -10.09
C TRP A 59 -5.38 10.58 -11.43
N ASP A 60 -4.80 10.99 -12.56
CA ASP A 60 -5.31 10.59 -13.88
C ASP A 60 -5.16 9.08 -14.13
N ALA A 61 -4.16 8.45 -13.51
CA ALA A 61 -4.00 6.99 -13.55
C ALA A 61 -4.97 6.25 -12.62
N VAL A 62 -5.37 6.89 -11.51
CA VAL A 62 -6.21 6.29 -10.46
C VAL A 62 -7.71 6.52 -10.70
N ALA A 63 -8.11 7.68 -11.21
CA ALA A 63 -9.51 8.05 -11.38
C ALA A 63 -10.33 7.03 -12.17
N PRO A 64 -9.83 6.43 -13.28
CA PRO A 64 -10.60 5.47 -14.08
C PRO A 64 -10.94 4.16 -13.36
N ILE A 65 -10.19 3.81 -12.31
CA ILE A 65 -10.39 2.57 -11.54
C ILE A 65 -11.15 2.80 -10.23
N CYS A 66 -11.51 4.06 -9.93
CA CYS A 66 -12.28 4.44 -8.76
C CYS A 66 -13.79 4.40 -9.05
N VAL A 67 -14.57 3.95 -8.06
CA VAL A 67 -16.03 4.09 -8.07
C VAL A 67 -16.41 5.18 -7.08
N ARG A 68 -17.14 6.21 -7.54
CA ARG A 68 -17.61 7.28 -6.66
C ARG A 68 -18.74 6.75 -5.77
N ILE A 69 -18.70 7.10 -4.48
CA ILE A 69 -19.77 6.81 -3.54
C ILE A 69 -20.42 8.13 -3.15
N ASP A 70 -21.67 8.29 -3.58
CA ASP A 70 -22.46 9.49 -3.30
C ASP A 70 -23.31 9.35 -2.01
N HIS A 71 -23.74 8.12 -1.70
CA HIS A 71 -24.65 7.81 -0.59
C HIS A 71 -24.27 6.50 0.10
N VAL A 72 -24.53 6.42 1.41
CA VAL A 72 -24.49 5.19 2.21
C VAL A 72 -25.85 5.00 2.86
N SER A 73 -26.37 3.78 2.85
CA SER A 73 -27.65 3.45 3.46
C SER A 73 -27.45 2.36 4.52
N PHE A 74 -28.12 2.51 5.65
CA PHE A 74 -28.06 1.60 6.78
C PHE A 74 -29.34 0.78 6.84
N PHE A 75 -29.24 -0.53 6.99
CA PHE A 75 -30.40 -1.43 7.02
C PHE A 75 -30.42 -2.24 8.31
N SER A 76 -31.63 -2.46 8.83
CA SER A 76 -31.87 -3.34 9.98
C SER A 76 -31.58 -4.78 9.59
N ALA A 77 -30.69 -5.44 10.32
CA ALA A 77 -30.43 -6.87 10.10
C ALA A 77 -31.66 -7.75 10.40
N ALA A 78 -32.53 -7.32 11.33
CA ALA A 78 -33.69 -8.10 11.76
C ALA A 78 -34.88 -7.99 10.81
N SER A 79 -35.12 -6.80 10.25
CA SER A 79 -36.30 -6.53 9.42
C SER A 79 -35.98 -6.24 7.95
N GLY A 80 -34.71 -6.03 7.60
CA GLY A 80 -34.29 -5.55 6.27
C GLY A 80 -34.70 -4.10 5.97
N GLY A 81 -35.40 -3.43 6.90
CA GLY A 81 -35.88 -2.05 6.72
C GLY A 81 -34.75 -1.03 6.74
N LEU A 82 -34.90 0.04 5.95
CA LEU A 82 -33.99 1.19 5.95
C LEU A 82 -34.02 1.88 7.32
N LEU A 83 -32.86 2.06 7.93
CA LEU A 83 -32.66 2.78 9.18
C LEU A 83 -32.26 4.24 8.96
N GLY A 84 -31.59 4.52 7.83
CA GLY A 84 -31.18 5.86 7.46
C GLY A 84 -30.29 5.88 6.23
N ASP A 85 -30.09 7.06 5.67
CA ASP A 85 -29.19 7.34 4.57
C ASP A 85 -28.32 8.57 4.87
N ASP A 86 -27.06 8.49 4.51
CA ASP A 86 -26.11 9.60 4.59
C ASP A 86 -25.56 9.91 3.22
N LYS A 87 -25.54 11.20 2.89
CA LYS A 87 -24.84 11.70 1.70
C LYS A 87 -23.36 11.86 2.04
N LEU A 88 -22.49 11.22 1.27
CA LEU A 88 -21.06 11.38 1.46
C LEU A 88 -20.57 12.71 0.88
N ALA A 89 -19.44 13.17 1.41
CA ALA A 89 -18.77 14.35 0.89
C ALA A 89 -18.38 14.13 -0.59
N PRO A 90 -18.35 15.20 -1.41
CA PRO A 90 -17.80 15.14 -2.76
C PRO A 90 -16.40 14.53 -2.76
N ASP A 91 -16.00 13.93 -3.89
CA ASP A 91 -14.71 13.26 -4.06
C ASP A 91 -14.47 12.11 -3.05
N THR A 92 -15.54 11.38 -2.69
CA THR A 92 -15.42 10.12 -1.96
C THR A 92 -15.53 8.93 -2.92
N TYR A 93 -14.51 8.09 -2.90
CA TYR A 93 -14.41 6.94 -3.80
C TYR A 93 -14.11 5.65 -3.04
N ILE A 94 -14.42 4.53 -3.67
CA ILE A 94 -13.91 3.21 -3.30
C ILE A 94 -13.04 2.69 -4.44
N VAL A 95 -11.91 2.09 -4.07
CA VAL A 95 -10.95 1.56 -5.04
C VAL A 95 -10.31 0.28 -4.52
N SER A 96 -10.21 -0.72 -5.41
CA SER A 96 -9.52 -1.97 -5.12
C SER A 96 -8.03 -1.75 -4.96
N ARG A 97 -7.44 -2.34 -3.92
CA ARG A 97 -6.03 -2.10 -3.57
C ARG A 97 -5.04 -2.51 -4.67
N GLY A 98 -5.27 -3.65 -5.31
CA GLY A 98 -4.41 -4.16 -6.39
C GLY A 98 -4.33 -3.19 -7.58
N PRO A 99 -5.46 -2.91 -8.25
CA PRO A 99 -5.51 -1.94 -9.35
C PRO A 99 -4.96 -0.56 -8.96
N PHE A 100 -5.23 -0.09 -7.73
CA PHE A 100 -4.66 1.16 -7.25
C PHE A 100 -3.14 1.14 -7.26
N LEU A 101 -2.52 0.10 -6.69
CA LEU A 101 -1.07 -0.05 -6.68
C LEU A 101 -0.51 -0.15 -8.10
N ASP A 102 -1.13 -0.95 -8.96
CA ASP A 102 -0.68 -1.12 -10.34
C ASP A 102 -0.72 0.21 -11.11
N ALA A 103 -1.77 1.03 -10.90
CA ALA A 103 -1.86 2.38 -11.46
C ALA A 103 -0.70 3.26 -11.00
N ILE A 104 -0.39 3.32 -9.69
CA ILE A 104 0.74 4.11 -9.18
C ILE A 104 2.08 3.60 -9.71
N LEU A 105 2.28 2.28 -9.73
CA LEU A 105 3.54 1.66 -10.14
C LEU A 105 3.81 1.82 -11.62
N SER A 106 2.77 1.86 -12.46
CA SER A 106 2.90 2.14 -13.90
C SER A 106 3.52 3.51 -14.20
N GLN A 107 3.45 4.45 -13.25
CA GLN A 107 3.95 5.82 -13.39
C GLN A 107 5.41 5.97 -12.94
N ARG A 108 6.07 4.91 -12.47
CA ARG A 108 7.45 4.98 -11.98
C ARG A 108 8.47 4.84 -13.10
N ARG A 109 9.57 5.61 -12.99
CA ARG A 109 10.68 5.58 -13.96
C ARG A 109 11.60 4.38 -13.78
N HIS A 110 11.74 3.88 -12.55
CA HIS A 110 12.63 2.75 -12.23
C HIS A 110 11.83 1.56 -11.74
N SER A 111 12.23 0.37 -12.20
CA SER A 111 11.63 -0.89 -11.77
C SER A 111 11.88 -1.12 -10.28
N ILE A 112 10.86 -1.60 -9.56
CA ILE A 112 11.05 -2.05 -8.17
C ILE A 112 11.95 -3.27 -8.18
N ARG A 113 13.18 -3.13 -7.67
CA ARG A 113 14.01 -4.28 -7.29
C ARG A 113 13.44 -4.87 -6.01
N LYS A 114 12.62 -5.91 -6.15
CA LYS A 114 12.16 -6.70 -5.00
C LYS A 114 13.32 -7.52 -4.48
N ALA A 115 14.00 -7.01 -3.45
CA ALA A 115 14.92 -7.80 -2.67
C ALA A 115 14.11 -8.63 -1.67
N THR A 116 13.96 -9.93 -1.93
CA THR A 116 13.46 -10.85 -0.91
C THR A 116 14.55 -10.97 0.15
N LEU A 117 14.41 -10.25 1.27
CA LEU A 117 15.19 -10.54 2.47
C LEU A 117 14.70 -11.89 3.00
N ALA A 118 15.39 -12.96 2.62
CA ALA A 118 15.28 -14.25 3.27
C ALA A 118 15.76 -14.09 4.72
N LEU A 119 14.86 -13.74 5.63
CA LEU A 119 15.09 -13.85 7.08
C LEU A 119 15.04 -15.34 7.46
N THR A 120 16.07 -16.09 7.07
CA THR A 120 16.30 -17.48 7.47
C THR A 120 17.66 -17.65 8.13
N ALA A 121 18.05 -16.73 9.01
CA ALA A 121 19.33 -16.84 9.74
C ALA A 121 19.31 -16.34 11.19
N ALA A 122 18.14 -16.03 11.77
CA ALA A 122 18.05 -15.62 13.18
C ALA A 122 17.47 -16.69 14.11
N LYS A 123 16.98 -17.82 13.58
CA LYS A 123 16.42 -18.92 14.39
C LYS A 123 17.42 -20.03 14.72
N ASP A 124 18.56 -20.07 14.03
CA ASP A 124 19.60 -21.09 14.22
C ASP A 124 20.77 -20.61 15.10
N ALA A 125 20.77 -19.32 15.50
CA ALA A 125 21.80 -18.74 16.37
C ALA A 125 21.46 -18.84 17.88
N GLU A 126 20.21 -19.14 18.24
CA GLU A 126 19.81 -19.35 19.65
C GLU A 126 19.82 -20.83 20.09
N SER A 127 20.20 -21.76 19.21
CA SER A 127 20.18 -23.21 19.51
C SER A 127 21.56 -23.87 19.59
N SER A 128 22.68 -23.13 19.57
CA SER A 128 23.99 -23.72 19.89
C SER A 128 24.14 -23.90 21.40
N PRO A 129 24.19 -25.14 21.93
CA PRO A 129 24.55 -25.36 23.32
C PRO A 129 26.05 -25.07 23.46
N SER A 130 26.39 -24.20 24.41
CA SER A 130 27.77 -23.92 24.81
C SER A 130 28.51 -25.20 25.17
N ASP A 131 29.71 -25.36 24.63
CA ASP A 131 30.72 -26.32 25.07
C ASP A 131 30.92 -26.22 26.59
N HIS A 132 30.43 -27.21 27.33
CA HIS A 132 30.86 -27.44 28.71
C HIS A 132 31.39 -28.87 28.82
N VAL A 133 32.71 -29.00 28.66
CA VAL A 133 33.49 -30.16 29.11
C VAL A 133 33.70 -30.00 30.62
N PRO A 134 33.25 -30.93 31.49
CA PRO A 134 33.73 -31.00 32.86
C PRO A 134 35.01 -31.85 32.95
N PRO A 135 35.91 -31.57 33.91
CA PRO A 135 37.24 -32.15 33.94
C PRO A 135 37.29 -33.55 34.58
N SER A 136 38.27 -34.32 34.09
CA SER A 136 38.88 -35.57 34.60
C SER A 136 38.05 -36.85 34.52
#